data_AF-A0A523IXJ2-F1
#
_entry.id   AF-A0A523IXJ2-F1
#
_cell.length_a   1.000
_cell.length_b   1.000
_cell.length_c   1.000
_cell.angle_alpha   90.00
_cell.angle_beta   90.00
_cell.angle_gamma   90.00
#
_symmetry.space_group_name_H-M   'P 1'
#
loop_
_entity.id
_entity.type
_entity.pdbx_description
1 polymer ?
#
loop_
_entity_poly.entity_id
_entity_poly.type
_entity_poly.pdbx_seq_one_letter_code
_entity_poly.pdbx_strand_id
1 'polypeptide(L)'
;MSARRGFKFFKQAKCSLCHPPPLFTRGRRFDVGTGLKLHPPSLRGVASSAPYGHDGRWASLEETVRALLAVRRVEYSEQDLSDLLSYLELL
;
A
#
# COMPACT_ATOMS: atom_id res chain seq x y z
N MET A 1 16.69 10.50 -3.79
CA MET A 1 16.23 9.31 -4.53
C MET A 1 14.75 9.12 -4.28
N SER A 2 13.99 8.80 -5.34
CA SER A 2 12.52 8.64 -5.33
C SER A 2 12.02 7.78 -4.15
N ALA A 3 12.57 6.58 -3.99
CA ALA A 3 12.17 5.65 -2.92
C ALA A 3 12.32 6.20 -1.49
N ARG A 4 13.30 7.08 -1.21
CA ARG A 4 13.45 7.69 0.12
C ARG A 4 12.32 8.67 0.43
N ARG A 5 11.85 9.40 -0.59
CA ARG A 5 10.64 10.23 -0.49
C ARG A 5 9.39 9.36 -0.40
N GLY A 6 9.35 8.26 -1.14
CA GLY A 6 8.29 7.25 -1.06
C GLY A 6 8.11 6.69 0.35
N PHE A 7 9.19 6.33 1.03
CA PHE A 7 9.12 5.90 2.44
C PHE A 7 8.62 7.01 3.38
N LYS A 8 8.96 8.28 3.11
CA LYS A 8 8.44 9.41 3.89
C LYS A 8 6.92 9.51 3.71
N PHE A 9 6.45 9.46 2.47
CA PHE A 9 5.02 9.51 2.18
C PHE A 9 4.28 8.28 2.73
N PHE A 10 4.85 7.07 2.62
CA PHE A 10 4.30 5.84 3.22
C PHE A 10 3.98 5.99 4.71
N LYS A 11 4.84 6.70 5.46
CA LYS A 11 4.59 7.02 6.86
C LYS A 11 3.54 8.12 7.04
N GLN A 12 3.58 9.17 6.22
CA GLN A 12 2.62 10.28 6.28
C GLN A 12 1.19 9.85 5.96
N ALA A 13 1.03 9.00 4.93
CA ALA A 13 -0.24 8.36 4.55
C ALA A 13 -0.69 7.27 5.54
N LYS A 14 0.09 7.02 6.61
CA LYS A 14 -0.20 6.05 7.67
C LYS A 14 -0.28 4.59 7.21
N CYS A 15 0.35 4.24 6.09
CA CYS A 15 0.41 2.87 5.57
C CYS A 15 1.08 1.92 6.59
N SER A 16 2.07 2.42 7.35
CA SER A 16 2.78 1.70 8.39
C SER A 16 1.94 1.27 9.59
N LEU A 17 0.71 1.79 9.74
CA LEU A 17 -0.21 1.33 10.79
C LEU A 17 -0.64 -0.12 10.56
N CYS A 18 -0.88 -0.50 9.30
CA CYS A 18 -1.25 -1.85 8.89
C CYS A 18 -0.04 -2.64 8.38
N HIS A 19 0.91 -1.98 7.73
CA HIS A 19 2.10 -2.57 7.12
C HIS A 19 3.40 -2.05 7.77
N PRO A 20 3.64 -2.32 9.07
CA PRO A 20 4.85 -1.84 9.74
C PRO A 20 6.11 -2.59 9.27
N PRO A 21 7.25 -1.92 9.10
CA PRO A 21 8.55 -2.58 8.99
C PRO A 21 8.86 -3.44 10.24
N PRO A 22 9.73 -4.46 10.13
CA PRO A 22 10.45 -4.86 8.93
C PRO A 22 9.64 -5.78 8.01
N LEU A 23 8.59 -6.44 8.52
CA LEU A 23 7.85 -7.48 7.79
C LEU A 23 6.76 -6.91 6.87
N PHE A 24 6.42 -5.62 7.00
CA PHE A 24 5.37 -4.95 6.23
C PHE A 24 4.00 -5.63 6.33
N THR A 25 3.72 -6.22 7.48
CA THR A 25 2.44 -6.84 7.86
C THR A 25 2.30 -6.83 9.39
N ARG A 26 1.11 -7.13 9.90
CA ARG A 26 0.83 -7.29 11.33
C ARG A 26 -0.32 -8.28 11.52
N GLY A 27 -0.32 -9.02 12.64
CA GLY A 27 -1.37 -9.97 13.02
C GLY A 27 -2.73 -9.36 13.44
N ARG A 28 -3.09 -8.17 12.96
CA ARG A 28 -4.42 -7.56 13.19
C ARG A 28 -5.17 -7.50 11.86
N ARG A 29 -6.50 -7.66 11.92
CA ARG A 29 -7.37 -7.57 10.74
C ARG A 29 -7.91 -6.15 10.52
N PHE A 30 -8.01 -5.75 9.26
CA PHE A 30 -8.52 -4.43 8.85
C PHE A 30 -9.48 -4.60 7.68
N ASP A 31 -10.50 -3.75 7.64
CA ASP A 31 -11.33 -3.55 6.45
C ASP A 31 -10.79 -2.31 5.72
N VAL A 32 -10.53 -2.47 4.43
CA VAL A 32 -10.02 -1.44 3.55
C VAL A 32 -11.06 -1.02 2.51
N GLY A 33 -12.34 -1.04 2.88
CA GLY A 33 -13.45 -0.64 2.02
C GLY A 33 -13.98 -1.78 1.16
N THR A 34 -13.68 -3.03 1.53
CA THR A 34 -14.14 -4.23 0.82
C THR A 34 -15.25 -4.97 1.57
N GLY A 35 -15.58 -4.53 2.80
CA GLY A 35 -16.59 -5.17 3.65
C GLY A 35 -16.08 -6.38 4.42
N LEU A 36 -14.80 -6.74 4.26
CA LEU A 36 -14.16 -7.87 4.93
C LEU A 36 -12.96 -7.41 5.75
N LYS A 37 -12.89 -7.85 7.01
CA LYS A 37 -11.72 -7.64 7.87
C LYS A 37 -10.71 -8.76 7.67
N LEU A 38 -9.60 -8.46 6.99
CA LEU A 38 -8.56 -9.43 6.64
C LEU A 38 -7.21 -9.01 7.20
N HIS A 39 -6.28 -9.98 7.33
CA HIS A 39 -4.90 -9.64 7.66
C HIS A 39 -4.25 -8.91 6.48
N PRO A 40 -3.53 -7.80 6.73
CA PRO A 40 -2.78 -7.14 5.69
C PRO A 40 -1.69 -8.10 5.19
N PRO A 41 -1.53 -8.31 3.87
CA PRO A 41 -0.42 -9.10 3.37
C PRO A 41 0.91 -8.41 3.70
N SER A 42 1.99 -9.17 3.69
CA SER A 42 3.34 -8.59 3.60
C SER A 42 3.44 -7.79 2.31
N LEU A 43 4.00 -6.58 2.36
CA LEU A 43 4.33 -5.82 1.15
C LEU A 43 5.68 -6.19 0.54
N ARG A 44 6.43 -7.12 1.14
CA ARG A 44 7.66 -7.64 0.53
C ARG A 44 7.33 -8.44 -0.73
N GLY A 45 8.01 -8.12 -1.83
CA GLY A 45 7.78 -8.70 -3.15
C GLY A 45 6.47 -8.26 -3.80
N VAL A 46 5.81 -7.20 -3.30
CA VAL A 46 4.46 -6.84 -3.75
C VAL A 46 4.39 -6.49 -5.23
N ALA A 47 5.46 -5.93 -5.82
CA ALA A 47 5.48 -5.57 -7.23
C ALA A 47 5.29 -6.75 -8.20
N SER A 48 5.53 -7.99 -7.75
CA SER A 48 5.43 -9.20 -8.58
C SER A 48 4.25 -10.11 -8.18
N SER A 49 3.29 -9.60 -7.42
CA SER A 49 2.19 -10.39 -6.86
C SER A 49 0.83 -10.12 -7.51
N ALA A 50 0.79 -9.52 -8.69
CA ALA A 50 -0.47 -9.26 -9.39
C ALA A 50 -1.22 -10.57 -9.70
N PRO A 51 -2.58 -10.57 -9.69
CA PRO A 51 -3.47 -9.44 -9.39
C PRO A 51 -3.55 -9.14 -7.88
N TYR A 52 -4.06 -7.95 -7.55
CA TYR A 52 -4.07 -7.42 -6.19
C TYR A 52 -5.46 -7.42 -5.55
N GLY A 53 -5.47 -7.42 -4.21
CA GLY A 53 -6.68 -7.61 -3.42
C GLY A 53 -6.93 -9.09 -3.12
N HIS A 54 -7.67 -9.37 -2.05
CA HIS A 54 -7.97 -10.75 -1.62
C HIS A 54 -8.85 -11.52 -2.63
N ASP A 55 -9.48 -10.80 -3.54
CA ASP A 55 -10.32 -11.31 -4.62
C ASP A 55 -9.79 -10.95 -6.01
N GLY A 56 -8.56 -10.41 -6.10
CA GLY A 56 -7.90 -10.07 -7.36
C GLY A 56 -8.53 -8.91 -8.14
N ARG A 57 -9.33 -8.05 -7.49
CA ARG A 57 -10.09 -6.98 -8.18
C ARG A 57 -9.26 -5.87 -8.81
N TRP A 58 -8.00 -5.69 -8.41
CA TRP A 58 -7.13 -4.64 -8.96
C TRP A 58 -6.04 -5.25 -9.82
N ALA A 59 -5.88 -4.74 -11.04
CA ALA A 59 -4.95 -5.29 -12.01
C ALA A 59 -3.51 -4.81 -11.79
N SER A 60 -3.33 -3.66 -11.13
CA SER A 60 -2.01 -3.05 -10.93
C SER A 60 -1.78 -2.55 -9.48
N LEU A 61 -0.50 -2.37 -9.15
CA LEU A 61 -0.10 -1.82 -7.86
C LEU A 61 -0.55 -0.37 -7.72
N GLU A 62 -0.47 0.41 -8.81
CA GLU A 62 -0.98 1.79 -8.84
C GLU A 62 -2.48 1.85 -8.55
N GLU A 63 -3.28 1.02 -9.22
CA GLU A 63 -4.73 0.97 -9.01
C GLU A 63 -5.07 0.64 -7.55
N THR A 64 -4.35 -0.33 -6.99
CA THR A 64 -4.49 -0.73 -5.57
C THR A 64 -4.16 0.43 -4.64
N VAL A 65 -3.04 1.12 -4.85
CA VAL A 65 -2.62 2.25 -4.01
C VAL A 65 -3.62 3.40 -4.09
N ARG A 66 -4.08 3.77 -5.30
CA ARG A 66 -5.10 4.82 -5.48
C ARG A 66 -6.40 4.46 -4.77
N ALA A 67 -6.87 3.21 -4.89
CA ALA A 67 -8.06 2.74 -4.19
C ALA A 67 -7.92 2.84 -2.66
N LEU A 68 -6.78 2.42 -2.11
CA LEU A 68 -6.52 2.50 -0.67
C LEU A 68 -6.41 3.95 -0.17
N LEU A 69 -5.75 4.84 -0.91
CA LEU A 69 -5.67 6.26 -0.57
C LEU A 69 -7.07 6.91 -0.57
N ALA A 70 -7.92 6.54 -1.53
CA ALA A 70 -9.31 7.01 -1.59
C ALA A 70 -10.14 6.53 -0.38
N VAL A 71 -10.07 5.24 -0.03
CA VAL A 71 -10.74 4.68 1.16
C VAL A 71 -10.29 5.38 2.43
N ARG A 72 -8.99 5.68 2.52
CA ARG A 72 -8.37 6.35 3.68
C ARG A 72 -8.54 7.87 3.66
N ARG A 73 -9.12 8.44 2.59
CA ARG A 73 -9.26 9.88 2.35
C ARG A 73 -7.94 10.63 2.54
N VAL A 74 -6.87 10.05 2.02
CA VAL A 74 -5.54 10.67 2.03
C VAL A 74 -5.42 11.56 0.81
N GLU A 75 -5.15 12.84 1.02
CA GLU A 75 -4.76 13.76 -0.06
C GLU A 75 -3.30 13.50 -0.46
N TYR A 76 -3.02 13.54 -1.76
CA TYR A 76 -1.69 13.26 -2.31
C TYR A 76 -1.50 13.99 -3.64
N SER A 77 -0.26 14.26 -3.99
CA SER A 77 0.14 14.72 -5.33
C SER A 77 0.53 13.51 -6.20
N GLU A 78 0.53 13.69 -7.53
CA GLU A 78 1.04 12.64 -8.44
C GLU A 78 2.51 12.30 -8.18
N GLN A 79 3.30 13.24 -7.65
CA GLN A 79 4.68 12.97 -7.21
C GLN A 79 4.72 12.06 -5.98
N ASP A 80 3.80 12.24 -5.01
CA ASP A 80 3.73 11.38 -3.83
C ASP A 80 3.38 9.94 -4.22
N LEU A 81 2.46 9.77 -5.17
CA LEU A 81 2.11 8.47 -5.70
C LEU A 81 3.28 7.82 -6.43
N SER A 82 3.94 8.54 -7.34
CA SER A 82 5.10 8.03 -8.07
C SER A 82 6.24 7.62 -7.12
N ASP A 83 6.52 8.45 -6.11
CA ASP A 83 7.54 8.18 -5.10
C ASP A 83 7.14 6.94 -4.26
N LEU A 84 5.87 6.81 -3.89
CA LEU A 84 5.34 5.68 -3.13
C LEU A 84 5.46 4.37 -3.92
N LEU A 85 5.08 4.36 -5.20
CA LEU A 85 5.22 3.18 -6.06
C LEU A 85 6.69 2.77 -6.19
N SER A 86 7.58 3.72 -6.44
CA SER A 86 9.03 3.48 -6.49
C SER A 86 9.57 2.85 -5.18
N TYR A 87 8.97 3.18 -4.03
CA TYR A 87 9.34 2.58 -2.76
C TYR A 87 8.80 1.16 -2.62
N LEU A 88 7.54 0.92 -2.98
CA LEU A 88 6.91 -0.40 -2.91
C LEU A 88 7.54 -1.42 -3.87
N GLU A 89 8.05 -0.96 -5.01
CA GLU A 89 8.79 -1.79 -5.97
C GLU A 89 10.12 -2.34 -5.43
N LEU A 90 10.65 -1.74 -4.36
CA LEU A 90 11.90 -2.16 -3.73
C LEU A 90 11.70 -3.04 -2.49
N LEU A 91 10.45 -3.29 -2.08
CA LEU A 91 10.11 -4.15 -0.94
C LEU A 91 10.06 -5.61 -1.35
#